data_AF-A0A552L5V8-F1
#
_entry.id   AF-A0A552L5V8-F1
#
_cell.length_a   1.000
_cell.length_b   1.000
_cell.length_c   1.000
_cell.angle_alpha   90.00
_cell.angle_beta   90.00
_cell.angle_gamma   90.00
#
_symmetry.space_group_name_H-M   'P 1'
#
loop_
_entity.id
_entity.type
_entity.pdbx_description
1 polymer ?
#
loop_
_entity_poly.entity_id
_entity_poly.type
_entity_poly.pdbx_seq_one_letter_code
_entity_poly.pdbx_strand_id
1 'polypeptide(L)' 'MKLSDYAKKKGVSYDTAWRMWNRGQLQGERLPTGTIIIFEDDRSCGENKVA' A
#
# COMPACT_ATOMS: atom_id res chain seq x y z
N MET A 1 2.72 7.07 5.59
CA MET A 1 1.95 6.26 6.59
C MET A 1 2.50 4.85 6.66
N LYS A 2 2.27 4.09 7.75
CA LYS A 2 2.69 2.66 7.78
C LYS A 2 1.89 1.85 6.75
N LEU A 3 2.47 0.77 6.23
CA LEU A 3 1.77 -0.14 5.30
C LEU A 3 0.45 -0.68 5.89
N SER A 4 0.41 -0.95 7.20
CA SER A 4 -0.79 -1.39 7.90
C SER A 4 -1.89 -0.32 7.91
N ASP A 5 -1.51 0.96 8.03
CA ASP A 5 -2.46 2.07 8.01
C ASP A 5 -2.97 2.33 6.58
N TYR A 6 -2.08 2.19 5.59
CA TYR A 6 -2.45 2.22 4.17
C TYR A 6 -3.49 1.15 3.83
N ALA A 7 -3.29 -0.08 4.31
CA ALA A 7 -4.22 -1.18 4.11
C ALA A 7 -5.61 -0.84 4.66
N LYS A 8 -5.68 -0.32 5.90
CA LYS A 8 -6.94 0.11 6.54
C LYS A 8 -7.60 1.24 5.77
N LYS A 9 -6.85 2.26 5.34
CA LYS A 9 -7.38 3.41 4.59
C LYS A 9 -7.98 3.00 3.24
N LYS A 10 -7.32 2.09 2.53
CA LYS A 10 -7.79 1.57 1.23
C LYS A 10 -8.85 0.47 1.36
N GLY A 11 -9.15 -0.01 2.57
CA GLY A 11 -10.07 -1.11 2.78
C GLY A 11 -9.56 -2.46 2.27
N VAL A 12 -8.24 -2.62 2.15
CA VAL A 12 -7.61 -3.88 1.71
C VAL A 12 -6.92 -4.59 2.87
N SER A 13 -6.73 -5.89 2.76
CA SER A 13 -5.94 -6.65 3.73
C SER A 13 -4.47 -6.26 3.69
N TYR A 14 -3.78 -6.44 4.81
CA TYR A 14 -2.33 -6.20 4.91
C TYR A 14 -1.55 -7.01 3.87
N ASP A 15 -1.92 -8.27 3.65
CA ASP A 15 -1.28 -9.13 2.65
C ASP A 15 -1.38 -8.54 1.23
N THR A 16 -2.56 -8.00 0.88
CA THR A 16 -2.78 -7.32 -0.40
C THR A 16 -1.89 -6.09 -0.53
N ALA A 17 -1.85 -5.22 0.49
CA ALA A 17 -0.98 -4.05 0.49
C ALA A 17 0.51 -4.45 0.38
N TRP A 18 0.91 -5.52 1.06
CA TRP A 18 2.28 -6.06 0.97
C TRP A 18 2.61 -6.58 -0.43
N ARG A 19 1.68 -7.29 -1.08
CA ARG A 19 1.84 -7.71 -2.48
C ARG A 19 1.92 -6.52 -3.42
N MET A 20 1.14 -5.46 -3.21
CA MET A 20 1.21 -4.23 -4.01
C MET A 20 2.57 -3.54 -3.86
N TRP A 21 3.09 -3.47 -2.63
CA TRP A 21 4.43 -2.97 -2.35
C TRP A 21 5.51 -3.84 -3.03
N ASN A 22 5.41 -5.17 -2.93
CA ASN A 22 6.34 -6.09 -3.58
C ASN A 22 6.28 -6.02 -5.12
N ARG A 23 5.13 -5.61 -5.69
CA ARG A 23 4.96 -5.32 -7.12
C ARG A 23 5.47 -3.94 -7.52
N GLY A 24 5.92 -3.10 -6.58
CA GLY A 24 6.35 -1.73 -6.83
C GLY A 24 5.22 -0.75 -7.15
N GLN A 25 3.97 -1.11 -6.85
CA GLN A 25 2.80 -0.24 -7.08
C GLN A 25 2.65 0.83 -5.99
N LEU A 26 3.31 0.65 -4.84
CA LEU A 26 3.29 1.57 -3.73
C LEU A 26 4.64 2.25 -3.61
N GLN A 27 4.65 3.57 -3.63
CA GLN A 27 5.84 4.34 -3.35
C GLN A 27 6.03 4.41 -1.84
N GLY A 28 7.20 4.00 -1.37
CA GLY A 28 7.47 3.91 0.05
C GLY A 28 8.89 3.47 0.32
N GLU A 29 9.32 3.64 1.57
CA GLU A 29 10.61 3.20 2.05
C GLU A 29 10.46 2.14 3.14
N ARG A 30 11.40 1.21 3.17
CA ARG A 30 11.53 0.26 4.27
C ARG A 30 12.60 0.77 5.21
N LEU A 31 12.22 1.00 6.46
CA LEU A 31 13.15 1.36 7.52
C LEU A 31 14.06 0.17 7.87
N PRO A 32 15.27 0.42 8.41
CA PRO A 32 16.18 -0.64 8.86
C PRO A 32 15.55 -1.54 9.94
N THR A 33 14.52 -1.06 10.64
CA THR A 33 13.73 -1.82 11.62
C THR A 33 12.73 -2.80 10.98
N GLY A 34 12.57 -2.80 9.65
CA GLY A 34 11.60 -3.62 8.93
C GLY A 34 10.21 -3.00 8.79
N THR A 35 9.99 -1.80 9.34
CA THR A 35 8.73 -1.08 9.14
C THR A 35 8.69 -0.47 7.73
N ILE A 36 7.61 -0.70 7.00
CA ILE A 36 7.38 -0.12 5.67
C ILE A 36 6.53 1.13 5.81
N ILE A 37 7.07 2.26 5.34
CA ILE A 37 6.40 3.56 5.28
C ILE A 37 6.03 3.83 3.82
N ILE A 38 4.74 3.96 3.55
CA ILE A 38 4.21 4.36 2.24
C ILE A 38 4.09 5.88 2.17
N PHE A 39 4.68 6.45 1.12
CA PHE A 39 4.49 7.83 0.71
C PHE A 39 3.28 7.85 -0.22
N GLU A 40 2.15 8.32 0.30
CA GLU A 40 0.93 8.38 -0.49
C GLU A 40 1.04 9.58 -1.43
N ASP A 41 1.25 9.35 -2.73
CA ASP A 41 0.83 10.29 -3.77
C ASP A 41 -0.63 9.90 -4.06
N ASP A 42 -1.60 10.75 -3.73
CA ASP A 42 -3.06 10.51 -3.85
C ASP A 42 -3.55 10.31 -5.30
N ARG A 43 -2.66 9.95 -6.23
CA ARG A 43 -2.93 9.80 -7.66
C ARG A 43 -2.90 8.33 -8.03
N SER A 44 -4.09 7.77 -8.29
CA SER A 44 -4.37 6.40 -8.75
C SER A 44 -4.32 5.32 -7.65
N CYS A 45 -5.09 4.24 -7.68
CA CYS A 45 -6.00 3.72 -8.68
C CYS A 45 -7.13 3.03 -7.91
N GLY A 46 -8.34 3.56 -8.03
CA GLY A 46 -9.56 2.93 -7.56
C GLY A 46 -10.51 2.80 -8.73
N GLU A 47 -10.11 2.07 -9.78
CA GLU A 47 -11.05 1.74 -10.86
C GLU A 47 -10.85 0.31 -11.38
N ASN A 48 -11.79 -0.56 -10.97
CA ASN A 48 -12.49 -1.62 -11.71
C ASN A 48 -12.87 -2.75 -10.73
N LYS A 49 -14.13 -2.90 -10.31
CA LYS A 49 -15.33 -3.39 -11.06
C LYS A 49 -15.06 -4.69 -11.83
N VAL A 50 -15.46 -5.81 -11.24
CA VAL A 50 -15.95 -7.02 -11.93
C VAL A 50 -17.19 -7.45 -11.12
N ALA A 51 -18.40 -7.07 -11.57
CA ALA A 51 -19.26 -7.75 -12.55
C ALA A 51 -19.79 -9.08 -12.01
#